data_AF-A0AAJ0HHQ5-F1
#
_entry.id   AF-A0AAJ0HHQ5-F1
#
_cell.length_a   1.000
_cell.length_b   1.000
_cell.length_c   1.000
_cell.angle_alpha   90.00
_cell.angle_beta   90.00
_cell.angle_gamma   90.00
#
_symmetry.space_group_name_H-M   'P 1'
#
loop_
_entity.id
_entity.type
_entity.pdbx_description
1 polymer ?
#
loop_
_entity_poly.entity_id
_entity_poly.type
_entity_poly.pdbx_seq_one_letter_code
_entity_poly.pdbx_strand_id
1 'polypeptide(L)' 'MVMHMPLVMVTMDAKQGVQLMQLAQPDVAVPVHYDAYTVFLSPLDALKKEVEAAGLQAGVVYLDRGGRVSV' A
#
# COMPACT_ATOMS: atom_id res chain seq x y z
N MET A 1 27.78 3.61 -23.55
CA MET A 1 26.47 3.00 -23.88
C MET A 1 25.68 2.90 -22.58
N VAL A 2 24.76 3.85 -22.33
CA VAL A 2 23.93 3.85 -21.11
C VAL A 2 22.69 3.02 -21.42
N MET A 3 22.54 1.86 -20.79
CA MET A 3 21.33 1.05 -20.89
C MET A 3 20.18 1.79 -20.21
N HIS A 4 19.23 2.30 -21.00
CA HIS A 4 17.93 2.73 -20.49
C HIS A 4 17.03 1.49 -20.41
N MET A 5 16.98 0.84 -19.25
CA MET A 5 15.86 -0.06 -18.97
C MET A 5 14.60 0.81 -18.81
N PRO A 6 13.49 0.51 -19.51
CA PRO A 6 12.23 1.17 -19.22
C PRO A 6 11.86 0.90 -17.77
N LEU A 7 11.41 1.93 -17.05
CA LEU A 7 10.97 1.81 -15.68
C LEU A 7 9.69 0.95 -15.67
N VAL A 8 9.80 -0.33 -15.35
CA VAL A 8 8.65 -1.21 -15.14
C VAL A 8 8.17 -0.97 -13.71
N MET A 9 7.00 -0.35 -13.56
CA MET A 9 6.42 -0.09 -12.25
C MET A 9 5.88 -1.41 -11.67
N VAL A 10 6.54 -1.92 -10.64
CA VAL A 10 6.18 -3.17 -9.94
C VAL A 10 5.74 -2.95 -8.49
N THR A 11 5.80 -1.71 -8.02
CA THR A 11 5.39 -1.28 -6.68
C THR A 11 4.37 -0.15 -6.78
N MET A 12 3.64 0.09 -5.69
CA MET A 12 2.72 1.22 -5.55
C MET A 12 3.16 2.12 -4.40
N ASP A 13 2.96 3.42 -4.55
CA ASP A 13 3.00 4.36 -3.43
C ASP A 13 1.65 4.42 -2.67
N ALA A 14 1.62 5.20 -1.59
CA ALA A 14 0.42 5.39 -0.77
C ALA A 14 -0.81 5.88 -1.54
N LYS A 15 -0.64 6.80 -2.51
CA LYS A 15 -1.75 7.38 -3.28
C LYS A 15 -2.31 6.36 -4.26
N GLN A 16 -1.44 5.63 -4.93
CA GLN A 16 -1.83 4.54 -5.82
C GLN A 16 -2.56 3.43 -5.04
N GLY A 17 -2.12 3.12 -3.82
CA GLY A 17 -2.80 2.19 -2.93
C GLY A 17 -4.23 2.61 -2.60
N VAL A 18 -4.43 3.88 -2.23
CA VAL A 18 -5.78 4.44 -1.95
C VAL A 18 -6.66 4.44 -3.21
N GLN A 19 -6.11 4.83 -4.36
CA GLN A 19 -6.85 4.79 -5.63
C GLN A 19 -7.33 3.37 -5.97
N LEU A 20 -6.49 2.36 -5.72
CA LEU A 20 -6.87 0.96 -5.90
C LEU A 20 -8.01 0.55 -4.96
N MET A 21 -7.97 0.95 -3.68
CA MET A 21 -9.07 0.68 -2.73
C MET A 21 -10.39 1.30 -3.20
N GLN A 22 -10.35 2.53 -3.71
CA GLN A 22 -11.53 3.22 -4.23
C GLN A 22 -12.10 2.54 -5.49
N LEU A 23 -11.24 2.05 -6.38
CA LEU A 23 -11.65 1.38 -7.61
C LEU A 23 -12.20 -0.03 -7.35
N ALA A 24 -11.52 -0.80 -6.51
CA ALA A 24 -11.87 -2.20 -6.24
C ALA A 24 -12.99 -2.35 -5.21
N GLN A 25 -13.20 -1.33 -4.34
CA GLN A 25 -14.19 -1.32 -3.26
C GLN A 25 -14.20 -2.62 -2.43
N PRO A 26 -13.06 -3.08 -1.89
CA PRO A 26 -13.02 -4.29 -1.10
C PRO A 26 -13.73 -4.10 0.26
N ASP A 27 -14.30 -5.18 0.80
CA ASP A 27 -14.82 -5.17 2.18
C ASP A 27 -13.68 -4.99 3.20
N VAL A 28 -12.52 -5.59 2.92
CA VAL A 28 -11.31 -5.50 3.75
C VAL A 28 -10.07 -5.37 2.87
N ALA A 29 -9.22 -4.39 3.18
CA ALA A 29 -7.91 -4.19 2.59
C ALA A 29 -6.81 -4.42 3.64
N VAL A 30 -5.81 -5.23 3.29
CA VAL A 30 -4.66 -5.53 4.16
C VAL A 30 -3.39 -5.06 3.47
N PRO A 31 -2.83 -3.90 3.83
CA PRO A 31 -1.58 -3.43 3.25
C PRO A 31 -0.43 -4.37 3.60
N VAL A 32 0.35 -4.75 2.61
CA VAL A 32 1.56 -5.58 2.76
C VAL A 32 2.73 -4.92 2.03
N HIS A 33 3.95 -5.42 2.22
CA HIS A 33 5.17 -4.89 1.57
C HIS A 33 5.43 -3.40 1.86
N TYR A 34 5.46 -3.00 3.14
CA TYR A 34 5.84 -1.63 3.55
C TYR A 34 7.14 -1.59 4.39
N ASP A 35 7.64 -2.73 4.87
CA ASP A 35 8.80 -2.84 5.77
C ASP A 35 9.76 -4.01 5.44
N ALA A 36 9.46 -4.82 4.41
CA ALA A 36 10.20 -6.04 4.07
C ALA A 36 11.58 -5.81 3.40
N TYR A 37 11.78 -4.67 2.74
CA TYR A 37 13.00 -4.31 2.01
C TYR A 37 13.24 -2.80 2.10
N THR A 38 14.48 -2.33 1.95
CA THR A 38 14.84 -0.91 2.08
C THR A 38 14.48 -0.04 0.87
N VAL A 39 13.79 -0.60 -0.13
CA VAL A 39 13.58 0.03 -1.46
C VAL A 39 12.17 0.60 -1.66
N PHE A 40 11.37 0.75 -0.61
CA PHE A 40 10.01 1.27 -0.74
C PHE A 40 9.99 2.78 -0.93
N LEU A 41 9.19 3.23 -1.90
CA LEU A 41 9.00 4.65 -2.22
C LEU A 41 8.23 5.41 -1.12
N SER A 42 7.44 4.70 -0.30
CA SER A 42 6.65 5.31 0.78
C SER A 42 6.59 4.42 2.02
N PRO A 43 6.79 4.98 3.24
CA PRO A 43 6.63 4.24 4.48
C PRO A 43 5.15 3.94 4.79
N LEU A 44 4.88 2.99 5.69
CA LEU A 44 3.52 2.65 6.13
C LEU A 44 2.72 3.88 6.62
N ASP A 45 3.38 4.80 7.32
CA ASP A 45 2.74 5.99 7.85
C ASP A 45 2.23 6.94 6.76
N ALA A 46 2.86 6.94 5.58
CA ALA A 46 2.35 7.69 4.43
C ALA A 46 1.01 7.09 3.95
N LEU A 47 0.91 5.75 3.89
CA LEU A 47 -0.34 5.09 3.54
C LEU A 47 -1.43 5.35 4.57
N LYS A 48 -1.12 5.28 5.88
CA LYS A 48 -2.09 5.58 6.94
C LYS A 48 -2.70 6.97 6.78
N LYS A 49 -1.87 7.99 6.49
CA LYS A 49 -2.33 9.37 6.26
C LYS A 49 -3.24 9.49 5.03
N GLU A 50 -2.89 8.85 3.92
CA GLU A 50 -3.70 8.90 2.70
C GLU A 50 -5.04 8.14 2.89
N VAL A 51 -5.03 6.99 3.57
CA VAL A 51 -6.26 6.25 3.95
C VAL A 51 -7.14 7.09 4.85
N GLU A 52 -6.54 7.81 5.81
CA GLU A 52 -7.26 8.71 6.71
C GLU A 52 -7.90 9.87 5.95
N ALA A 53 -7.13 10.53 5.10
CA ALA A 53 -7.61 11.63 4.26
C ALA A 53 -8.73 11.19 3.30
N ALA A 54 -8.72 9.93 2.85
CA ALA A 54 -9.73 9.35 1.99
C ALA A 54 -10.97 8.81 2.73
N GLY A 55 -10.98 8.78 4.06
CA GLY A 55 -12.11 8.26 4.84
C GLY A 55 -12.30 6.74 4.75
N LEU A 56 -11.24 5.98 4.44
CA LEU A 56 -11.30 4.52 4.20
C LEU A 56 -10.89 3.68 5.41
N GLN A 57 -10.62 4.30 6.56
CA GLN A 57 -10.00 3.66 7.74
C GLN A 57 -10.77 2.42 8.23
N ALA A 58 -12.10 2.41 8.11
CA ALA A 58 -12.95 1.33 8.59
C ALA A 58 -12.73 0.00 7.84
N GLY A 59 -12.27 0.05 6.58
CA GLY A 59 -12.03 -1.13 5.75
C GLY A 59 -10.57 -1.57 5.69
N VAL A 60 -9.66 -0.93 6.42
CA VAL A 60 -8.21 -1.21 6.34
C VAL A 60 -7.71 -1.87 7.61
N VAL A 61 -7.11 -3.05 7.48
CA VAL A 61 -6.50 -3.79 8.58
C VAL A 61 -4.99 -3.76 8.44
N TYR A 62 -4.31 -3.13 9.39
CA TYR A 62 -2.86 -3.13 9.50
C TYR A 62 -2.42 -4.29 10.39
N LEU A 63 -1.49 -5.12 9.90
CA LEU A 63 -0.97 -6.28 10.64
C LEU A 63 0.51 -6.09 10.95
N ASP A 64 0.92 -6.33 12.19
CA ASP A 64 2.35 -6.47 12.51
C ASP A 64 2.91 -7.77 11.92
N ARG A 65 4.25 -7.89 11.89
CA ARG A 65 4.91 -9.13 11.41
C ARG A 65 4.43 -10.35 12.19
N GLY A 66 3.98 -11.38 11.46
CA GLY A 66 3.40 -12.58 12.04
C GLY A 66 1.93 -12.44 12.46
N GLY A 67 1.32 -11.27 12.26
CA GLY A 67 -0.11 -11.03 12.48
C GLY A 67 -0.99 -11.79 11.48
N ARG A 68 -2.25 -11.98 11.87
CA ARG A 68 -3.26 -12.69 11.08
C ARG A 68 -4.57 -11.92 11.09
N VAL A 69 -5.27 -11.92 9.96
CA VAL A 69 -6.67 -11.50 9.82
C VAL A 69 -7.50 -12.68 9.34
N SER A 70 -8.80 -12.69 9.66
CA SER A 70 -9.77 -13.64 9.13
C SER A 70 -10.98 -12.84 8.67
N VAL A 71 -11.43 -13.10 7.44
CA VAL A 71 -12.48 -12.39 6.71
C VAL A 71 -13.53 -13.37 6.22
#